data_AF-A0A7V4BLA2-F1
#
_entry.id   AF-A0A7V4BLA2-F1
#
_cell.length_a   1.000
_cell.length_b   1.000
_cell.length_c   1.000
_cell.angle_alpha   90.00
_cell.angle_beta   90.00
_cell.angle_gamma   90.00
#
_symmetry.space_group_name_H-M   'P 1'
#
loop_
_entity.id
_entity.type
_entity.pdbx_description
1 polymer ?
#
loop_
_entity_poly.entity_id
_entity_poly.type
_entity_poly.pdbx_seq_one_letter_code
_entity_poly.pdbx_strand_id
1 'polypeptide(L)'
;MDDFIKILTGNVDITMVCALFFFAGIGIIINLLLHANTRNQNSKNTPQEFSIKFLLKDNWKRIILSIILIYITIRFAGVIFVFNINDDNEFYLFVAVMIGFMYDKLAEILKSRGSILKNRKI
;
A
#
# COMPACT_ATOMS: atom_id res chain seq x y z
N MET A 1 -24.94 -11.75 -8.56
CA MET A 1 -23.48 -11.72 -8.35
C MET A 1 -22.95 -10.31 -8.57
N ASP A 2 -23.42 -9.64 -9.62
CA ASP A 2 -23.01 -8.28 -9.99
C ASP A 2 -23.25 -7.23 -8.90
N ASP A 3 -24.40 -7.29 -8.21
CA ASP A 3 -24.70 -6.35 -7.11
C ASP A 3 -23.75 -6.50 -5.92
N PHE A 4 -23.33 -7.74 -5.62
CA PHE A 4 -22.37 -8.01 -4.55
C PHE A 4 -20.99 -7.41 -4.91
N ILE A 5 -20.54 -7.58 -6.14
CA ILE A 5 -19.27 -7.00 -6.60
C ILE A 5 -19.34 -5.46 -6.57
N LYS A 6 -20.43 -4.85 -7.03
CA LYS A 6 -20.61 -3.39 -6.96
C LYS A 6 -20.57 -2.87 -5.52
N ILE A 7 -21.15 -3.60 -4.57
CA ILE A 7 -21.09 -3.27 -3.15
C ILE A 7 -19.65 -3.35 -2.62
N LEU A 8 -18.83 -4.29 -3.09
CA LEU A 8 -17.43 -4.42 -2.69
C LEU A 8 -16.50 -3.42 -3.38
N THR A 9 -16.77 -3.03 -4.62
CA THR A 9 -15.92 -2.10 -5.37
C THR A 9 -16.35 -0.64 -5.23
N GLY A 10 -17.55 -0.38 -4.70
CA GLY A 10 -18.08 0.97 -4.57
C GLY A 10 -18.52 1.57 -5.90
N ASN A 11 -19.10 0.74 -6.78
CA ASN A 11 -19.46 1.10 -8.17
C ASN A 11 -18.27 1.41 -9.09
N VAL A 12 -17.05 1.06 -8.69
CA VAL A 12 -15.88 1.07 -9.57
C VAL A 12 -15.84 -0.25 -10.36
N ASP A 13 -15.51 -0.17 -11.64
CA ASP A 13 -15.32 -1.37 -12.46
C ASP A 13 -14.23 -2.29 -11.87
N ILE A 14 -14.46 -3.61 -11.87
CA ILE A 14 -13.53 -4.56 -11.25
C ILE A 14 -12.16 -4.56 -11.93
N THR A 15 -12.10 -4.32 -13.24
CA THR A 15 -10.86 -4.21 -14.00
C THR A 15 -10.09 -2.98 -13.54
N MET A 16 -10.79 -1.86 -13.36
CA MET A 16 -10.21 -0.63 -12.84
C MET A 16 -9.72 -0.80 -11.40
N VAL A 17 -10.48 -1.46 -10.53
CA VAL A 17 -10.03 -1.80 -9.18
C VAL A 17 -8.72 -2.59 -9.21
N CYS A 18 -8.63 -3.64 -10.02
CA CYS A 18 -7.43 -4.45 -10.18
C CYS A 18 -6.23 -3.60 -10.67
N ALA A 19 -6.44 -2.72 -11.65
CA ALA A 19 -5.42 -1.82 -12.15
C ALA A 19 -4.94 -0.85 -11.04
N LEU A 20 -5.86 -0.21 -10.32
CA LEU A 20 -5.53 0.70 -9.22
C LEU A 20 -4.74 -0.02 -8.11
N PHE A 21 -5.10 -1.25 -7.75
CA PHE A 21 -4.32 -2.05 -6.81
C PHE A 21 -2.91 -2.36 -7.31
N PHE A 22 -2.76 -2.72 -8.58
CA PHE A 22 -1.46 -2.99 -9.17
C PHE A 22 -0.55 -1.76 -9.11
N PHE A 23 -1.03 -0.60 -9.57
CA PHE A 23 -0.26 0.65 -9.56
C PHE A 23 0.00 1.16 -8.14
N ALA A 24 -0.96 1.05 -7.22
CA ALA A 24 -0.70 1.36 -5.81
C ALA A 24 0.35 0.42 -5.19
N GLY A 25 0.37 -0.85 -5.60
CA GLY A 25 1.41 -1.81 -5.24
C GLY A 25 2.81 -1.35 -5.66
N ILE A 26 2.96 -0.75 -6.85
CA ILE A 26 4.22 -0.14 -7.29
C ILE A 26 4.64 0.98 -6.32
N GLY A 27 3.72 1.85 -5.92
CA GLY A 27 3.96 2.91 -4.93
C GLY A 27 4.45 2.38 -3.58
N ILE A 28 3.83 1.30 -3.08
CA ILE A 28 4.28 0.59 -1.86
C ILE A 28 5.71 0.08 -2.04
N ILE A 29 6.00 -0.60 -3.15
CA ILE A 29 7.32 -1.19 -3.42
C ILE A 29 8.40 -0.11 -3.45
N ILE A 30 8.15 1.02 -4.13
CA ILE A 30 9.08 2.16 -4.19
C ILE A 30 9.45 2.61 -2.78
N ASN A 31 8.45 2.84 -1.92
CA ASN A 31 8.69 3.31 -0.56
C ASN A 31 9.42 2.28 0.32
N LEU A 32 9.10 0.99 0.17
CA LEU A 32 9.81 -0.10 0.85
C LEU A 32 11.29 -0.15 0.44
N LEU A 33 11.60 0.01 -0.85
CA LEU A 33 12.97 0.02 -1.36
C LEU A 33 13.75 1.23 -0.86
N LEU A 34 13.14 2.42 -0.85
CA LEU A 34 13.76 3.62 -0.28
C LEU A 34 14.11 3.43 1.20
N HIS A 35 13.21 2.79 1.97
CA HIS A 35 13.47 2.48 3.38
C HIS A 35 14.46 1.32 3.58
N ALA A 36 14.63 0.43 2.60
CA ALA A 36 15.63 -0.61 2.67
C ALA A 36 17.05 -0.03 2.61
N ASN A 37 17.25 1.03 1.82
CA ASN A 37 18.53 1.72 1.64
C ASN A 37 19.00 2.50 2.87
N THR A 38 18.10 2.85 3.78
CA THR A 38 18.44 3.57 5.02
C THR A 38 18.77 2.65 6.20
N ARG A 39 18.82 1.33 5.98
CA ARG A 39 19.07 0.34 7.04
C ARG A 39 20.55 0.31 7.46
N ASN A 40 20.77 0.12 8.76
CA ASN A 40 22.11 -0.12 9.29
C ASN A 40 22.59 -1.54 8.95
N GLN A 41 23.52 -1.64 8.01
CA GLN A 41 24.14 -2.90 7.54
C GLN A 41 25.04 -3.54 8.62
N ASN A 42 25.47 -2.80 9.64
CA ASN A 42 26.33 -3.29 10.71
C ASN A 42 25.56 -3.99 11.85
N SER A 43 24.24 -4.13 11.74
CA SER A 43 23.40 -4.82 12.73
C SER A 43 23.47 -6.33 12.55
N LYS A 44 23.68 -7.09 13.64
CA LYS A 44 23.64 -8.57 13.65
C LYS A 44 22.31 -9.17 13.15
N ASN A 45 21.23 -8.38 13.16
CA ASN A 45 19.89 -8.81 12.77
C ASN A 45 19.52 -8.47 11.31
N THR A 46 20.39 -7.78 10.57
CA THR A 46 20.17 -7.37 9.17
C THR A 46 21.11 -8.17 8.27
N PRO A 47 20.63 -8.79 7.18
CA PRO A 47 21.53 -9.44 6.22
C PRO A 47 22.48 -8.41 5.60
N GLN A 48 23.73 -8.81 5.31
CA GLN A 48 24.72 -7.96 4.66
C GLN A 48 24.32 -7.60 3.21
N GLU A 49 23.61 -8.51 2.54
CA GLU A 49 23.10 -8.31 1.18
C GLU A 49 21.59 -8.06 1.17
N PHE A 50 21.11 -7.37 0.14
CA PHE A 50 19.68 -7.14 -0.06
C PHE A 50 18.93 -8.45 -0.28
N SER A 51 17.86 -8.66 0.49
CA SER A 51 16.99 -9.83 0.36
C SER A 51 15.53 -9.38 0.31
N ILE A 52 14.86 -9.65 -0.82
CA ILE A 52 13.42 -9.37 -1.01
C ILE A 52 12.60 -10.09 0.06
N LYS A 53 12.95 -11.35 0.38
CA LYS A 53 12.27 -12.13 1.42
C LYS A 53 12.37 -11.46 2.79
N PHE A 54 13.54 -10.92 3.13
CA PHE A 54 13.72 -10.16 4.37
C PHE A 54 12.95 -8.83 4.36
N LEU A 55 12.96 -8.11 3.24
CA LEU A 55 12.20 -6.86 3.07
C LEU A 55 10.71 -7.08 3.33
N LEU A 56 10.12 -8.09 2.70
CA LEU A 56 8.70 -8.43 2.88
C LEU A 56 8.43 -8.91 4.31
N LYS A 57 9.27 -9.79 4.87
CA LYS A 57 9.11 -10.31 6.24
C LYS A 57 9.24 -9.24 7.32
N ASP A 58 10.06 -8.21 7.11
CA ASP A 58 10.23 -7.13 8.09
C ASP A 58 9.09 -6.08 8.01
N ASN A 59 8.43 -6.00 6.85
CA ASN A 59 7.41 -4.99 6.57
C ASN A 59 6.00 -5.56 6.38
N TRP A 60 5.77 -6.86 6.58
CA TRP A 60 4.47 -7.49 6.29
C TRP A 60 3.27 -6.79 6.96
N LYS A 61 3.38 -6.41 8.24
CA LYS A 61 2.30 -5.68 8.94
C LYS A 61 2.00 -4.33 8.30
N ARG A 62 3.05 -3.62 7.87
CA ARG A 62 2.96 -2.32 7.18
C ARG A 62 2.29 -2.53 5.81
N ILE A 63 2.74 -3.52 5.04
CA ILE A 63 2.16 -3.85 3.72
C ILE A 63 0.67 -4.16 3.84
N ILE A 64 0.27 -4.99 4.81
CA ILE A 64 -1.15 -5.31 5.04
C ILE A 64 -1.94 -4.03 5.36
N LEU A 65 -1.41 -3.17 6.23
CA LEU A 65 -2.08 -1.90 6.56
C LEU A 65 -2.22 -1.00 5.33
N SER A 66 -1.18 -0.89 4.50
CA SER A 66 -1.23 -0.14 3.24
C SER A 66 -2.30 -0.68 2.29
N ILE A 67 -2.39 -2.01 2.13
CA ILE A 67 -3.42 -2.65 1.29
C ILE A 67 -4.84 -2.37 1.82
N ILE A 68 -5.06 -2.44 3.12
CA ILE A 68 -6.36 -2.12 3.74
C ILE A 68 -6.74 -0.66 3.46
N LEU A 69 -5.79 0.27 3.62
CA LEU A 69 -6.03 1.69 3.37
C LEU A 69 -6.33 1.96 1.89
N ILE A 70 -5.58 1.34 0.96
CA ILE A 70 -5.86 1.42 -0.48
C ILE A 70 -7.26 0.90 -0.79
N TYR A 71 -7.65 -0.26 -0.24
CA TYR A 71 -8.98 -0.82 -0.44
C TYR A 71 -10.07 0.14 0.01
N ILE A 72 -9.95 0.70 1.22
CA ILE A 72 -10.90 1.68 1.76
C ILE A 72 -11.01 2.87 0.81
N THR A 73 -9.90 3.39 0.32
CA THR A 73 -9.89 4.55 -0.58
C THR A 73 -10.55 4.26 -1.91
N ILE A 74 -10.29 3.09 -2.52
CA ILE A 74 -10.96 2.67 -3.76
C ILE A 74 -12.46 2.45 -3.51
N ARG A 75 -12.84 1.82 -2.40
CA ARG A 75 -14.23 1.55 -2.04
C ARG A 75 -15.05 2.82 -1.87
N PHE A 76 -14.45 3.85 -1.27
CA PHE A 76 -15.09 5.14 -1.00
C PHE A 76 -14.69 6.20 -2.02
N ALA A 77 -14.15 5.80 -3.17
CA ALA A 77 -13.54 6.73 -4.10
C ALA A 77 -14.56 7.70 -4.69
N GLY A 78 -15.80 7.28 -4.96
CA GLY A 78 -16.88 8.18 -5.39
C GLY A 78 -17.38 9.18 -4.32
N VAL A 79 -16.97 9.01 -3.07
CA VAL A 79 -17.22 9.97 -1.97
C VAL A 79 -15.99 10.86 -1.74
N ILE A 80 -14.79 10.29 -1.86
CA ILE A 80 -13.51 10.97 -1.60
C ILE A 80 -13.10 11.86 -2.78
N PHE A 81 -13.31 11.38 -4.01
CA PHE A 81 -12.94 12.07 -5.24
C PHE A 81 -14.20 12.62 -5.89
N VAL A 82 -14.11 13.88 -6.34
CA VAL A 82 -15.21 14.59 -7.03
C VAL A 82 -15.35 14.12 -8.49
N PHE A 83 -14.39 13.34 -9.01
CA PHE A 83 -14.29 12.95 -10.41
C PHE A 83 -14.65 11.48 -10.63
N ASN A 84 -15.12 11.14 -11.84
CA ASN A 84 -15.48 9.77 -12.20
C ASN A 84 -14.24 8.92 -12.47
N ILE A 85 -13.97 7.95 -11.60
CA ILE A 85 -12.81 7.06 -11.68
C ILE A 85 -12.99 5.98 -12.77
N ASN A 86 -14.21 5.78 -13.24
CA ASN A 86 -14.48 4.84 -14.33
C ASN A 86 -14.15 5.41 -15.72
N ASP A 87 -13.73 6.68 -15.81
CA ASP A 87 -13.20 7.22 -17.06
C ASP A 87 -11.78 6.69 -17.27
N ASP A 88 -11.44 6.32 -18.52
CA ASP A 88 -10.13 5.76 -18.94
C ASP A 88 -8.97 6.77 -18.89
N ASN A 89 -8.95 7.62 -17.87
CA ASN A 89 -7.91 8.61 -17.67
C ASN A 89 -6.71 7.97 -16.95
N GLU A 90 -5.57 7.88 -17.65
CA GLU A 90 -4.30 7.40 -17.11
C GLU A 90 -3.85 8.16 -15.86
N PHE A 91 -4.34 9.38 -15.65
CA PHE A 91 -4.12 10.15 -14.42
C PHE A 91 -4.49 9.37 -13.16
N TYR A 92 -5.54 8.55 -13.17
CA TYR A 92 -5.94 7.77 -12.01
C TYR A 92 -4.95 6.66 -11.67
N LEU A 93 -4.29 6.08 -12.67
CA LEU A 93 -3.24 5.08 -12.45
C LEU A 93 -2.02 5.73 -11.79
N PHE A 94 -1.63 6.94 -12.23
CA PHE A 94 -0.58 7.70 -11.57
C PHE A 94 -0.95 8.09 -10.13
N VAL A 95 -2.18 8.57 -9.91
CA VAL A 95 -2.70 8.86 -8.56
C VAL A 95 -2.67 7.61 -7.69
N ALA A 96 -2.98 6.43 -8.23
CA ALA A 96 -2.89 5.17 -7.49
C ALA A 96 -1.48 4.88 -6.99
N VAL A 97 -0.44 5.10 -7.82
CA VAL A 97 0.97 4.99 -7.39
C VAL A 97 1.24 5.92 -6.20
N MET A 98 0.81 7.18 -6.29
CA MET A 98 1.01 8.17 -5.23
C MET A 98 0.28 7.76 -3.94
N ILE A 99 -0.96 7.29 -4.03
CA ILE A 99 -1.75 6.79 -2.91
C ILE A 99 -1.05 5.61 -2.22
N GLY A 100 -0.56 4.65 -3.01
CA GLY A 100 0.17 3.49 -2.49
C GLY A 100 1.42 3.90 -1.72
N PHE A 101 2.21 4.83 -2.28
CA PHE A 101 3.37 5.41 -1.61
C PHE A 101 2.99 6.12 -0.30
N MET A 102 1.96 6.98 -0.33
CA MET A 102 1.51 7.77 0.81
C MET A 102 0.99 6.89 1.95
N TYR A 103 0.15 5.90 1.65
CA TYR A 103 -0.36 5.01 2.70
C TYR A 103 0.71 4.12 3.29
N ASP A 104 1.68 3.70 2.49
CA ASP A 104 2.82 2.96 3.02
C ASP A 104 3.69 3.82 3.95
N LYS A 105 3.85 5.12 3.63
CA LYS A 105 4.53 6.06 4.52
C LYS A 105 3.74 6.33 5.79
N LEU A 106 2.42 6.44 5.68
CA LEU A 106 1.54 6.56 6.84
C LEU A 106 1.63 5.32 7.74
N ALA A 107 1.61 4.12 7.16
CA ALA A 107 1.76 2.86 7.87
C ALA A 107 3.12 2.74 8.58
N GLU A 108 4.19 3.26 7.99
CA GLU A 108 5.51 3.39 8.62
C GLU A 108 5.49 4.31 9.85
N ILE A 109 4.85 5.48 9.72
CA ILE A 109 4.70 6.44 10.83
C ILE A 109 3.88 5.82 11.95
N LEU A 110 2.79 5.11 11.63
CA LEU A 110 1.98 4.39 12.61
C LEU A 110 2.77 3.26 13.28
N LYS A 111 3.61 2.53 12.53
CA LYS A 111 4.50 1.49 13.07
C LYS A 111 5.55 2.07 14.03
N SER A 112 6.10 3.24 13.73
CA SER A 112 7.13 3.88 14.56
C SER A 112 6.58 4.55 15.82
N ARG A 113 5.36 5.12 15.76
CA ARG A 113 4.72 5.83 16.87
C ARG A 113 3.80 4.95 17.73
N GLY A 114 3.19 3.92 17.15
CA GLY A 114 2.27 3.02 17.86
C GLY A 114 2.98 1.87 18.56
N SER A 115 2.68 1.62 19.84
CA SER A 115 3.12 0.40 20.54
C SER A 115 2.53 -0.89 19.95
N ILE A 116 1.41 -0.77 19.22
CA ILE A 116 0.59 -1.86 18.68
C ILE A 116 1.33 -2.70 17.63
N LEU A 117 2.27 -2.11 16.88
CA LEU A 117 3.01 -2.80 15.83
C LEU A 117 4.46 -3.14 16.21
N LYS A 118 4.95 -2.69 17.37
CA LYS A 118 6.24 -3.12 17.92
C LYS A 118 6.16 -4.61 18.23
N ASN A 119 6.75 -5.44 17.38
CA ASN A 119 7.16 -6.77 17.80
C ASN A 119 8.18 -6.59 18.93
N ARG A 120 7.73 -6.74 20.18
CA ARG A 120 8.63 -7.02 21.30
C ARG A 120 9.33 -8.33 20.94
N LYS A 121 10.59 -8.27 20.50
CA LYS A 121 11.46 -9.44 20.55
C LYS A 121 11.79 -9.64 22.04
N ILE A 122 11.32 -10.76 22.59
CA ILE A 122 12.03 -11.49 23.65
C ILE A 122 13.31 -12.03 23.01
#